data_AF-A0A1F8DVV7-F1
#
_entry.id   AF-A0A1F8DVV7-F1
#
_cell.length_a   1.000
_cell.length_b   1.000
_cell.length_c   1.000
_cell.angle_alpha   90.00
_cell.angle_beta   90.00
_cell.angle_gamma   90.00
#
_symmetry.space_group_name_H-M   'P 1'
#
loop_
_entity.id
_entity.type
_entity.pdbx_description
1 polymer ?
#
loop_
_entity_poly.entity_id
_entity_poly.type
_entity_poly.pdbx_seq_one_letter_code
_entity_poly.pdbx_strand_id
1 'polypeptide(L)'
;MVENNTAASLAEKREPGNMENYVAEGNGFKCKTCKGVVMGAVVLHPIHLRSMPGVGFGQCQRETVPYCPNCETKPDSCGAPVYE
;
A
#
# COMPACT_ATOMS: atom_id res chain seq x y z
N MET A 1 35.95 2.97 -24.26
CA MET A 1 34.72 2.16 -24.06
C MET A 1 34.37 2.30 -22.60
N VAL A 2 33.41 3.17 -22.27
CA VAL A 2 32.96 3.38 -20.87
C VAL A 2 31.52 2.91 -20.80
N GLU A 3 31.29 2.03 -19.84
CA GLU A 3 30.12 1.20 -19.69
C GLU A 3 28.90 2.00 -19.20
N ASN A 4 27.76 1.67 -19.82
CA ASN A 4 26.41 1.60 -19.27
C ASN A 4 26.20 2.17 -17.85
N ASN A 5 25.35 3.18 -17.73
CA ASN A 5 24.38 3.21 -16.64
C ASN A 5 23.08 3.81 -17.15
N THR A 6 22.20 2.93 -17.58
CA THR A 6 20.79 3.17 -17.81
C THR A 6 20.20 3.70 -16.51
N ALA A 7 20.16 5.03 -16.38
CA ALA A 7 19.25 5.67 -15.44
C ALA A 7 17.85 5.37 -15.95
N ALA A 8 17.35 4.18 -15.62
CA ALA A 8 15.93 3.90 -15.64
C ALA A 8 15.32 4.97 -14.75
N SER A 9 14.76 6.00 -15.38
CA SER A 9 13.95 7.02 -14.76
C SER A 9 13.01 6.30 -13.80
N LEU A 10 13.27 6.39 -12.51
CA LEU A 10 12.32 6.01 -11.47
C LEU A 10 11.17 6.98 -11.63
N ALA A 11 10.25 6.68 -12.54
CA ALA A 11 8.97 7.35 -12.63
C ALA A 11 8.40 7.29 -11.21
N GLU A 12 8.16 8.45 -10.60
CA GLU A 12 7.67 8.54 -9.23
C GLU A 12 6.46 7.64 -9.07
N LYS A 13 6.61 6.61 -8.24
CA LYS A 13 5.52 5.67 -7.97
C LYS A 13 4.44 6.43 -7.19
N ARG A 14 3.19 6.25 -7.61
CA ARG A 14 2.03 6.91 -7.01
C ARG A 14 1.72 6.34 -5.63
N GLU A 15 0.89 7.05 -4.88
CA GLU A 15 0.34 6.54 -3.61
C GLU A 15 -0.62 5.35 -3.85
N PRO A 16 -0.53 4.29 -3.02
CA PRO A 16 -1.42 3.14 -3.12
C PRO A 16 -2.84 3.44 -2.57
N GLY A 17 -3.77 2.52 -2.80
CA GLY A 17 -5.12 2.58 -2.20
C GLY A 17 -6.16 3.39 -2.98
N ASN A 18 -5.80 4.12 -4.04
CA ASN A 18 -6.78 4.81 -4.87
C ASN A 18 -7.48 3.83 -5.84
N MET A 19 -8.73 3.48 -5.53
CA MET A 19 -9.53 2.56 -6.32
C MET A 19 -9.79 3.01 -7.76
N GLU A 20 -9.69 4.31 -8.06
CA GLU A 20 -9.80 4.83 -9.43
C GLU A 20 -8.66 4.35 -10.33
N ASN A 21 -7.52 3.92 -9.77
CA ASN A 21 -6.39 3.37 -10.52
C ASN A 21 -6.62 1.93 -10.98
N TYR A 22 -7.69 1.27 -10.51
CA TYR A 22 -7.93 -0.14 -10.74
C TYR A 22 -9.20 -0.40 -11.53
N VAL A 23 -9.19 -1.49 -12.29
CA VAL A 23 -10.36 -2.03 -12.99
C VAL A 23 -10.61 -3.45 -12.49
N ALA A 24 -11.87 -3.77 -12.20
CA ALA A 24 -12.28 -5.12 -11.85
C ALA A 24 -12.24 -5.99 -13.12
N GLU A 25 -11.55 -7.12 -13.07
CA GLU A 25 -11.48 -8.09 -14.16
C GLU A 25 -11.63 -9.50 -13.60
N GLY A 26 -12.80 -10.11 -13.82
CA GLY A 26 -13.15 -11.41 -13.25
C GLY A 26 -13.14 -11.38 -11.72
N ASN A 27 -12.30 -12.24 -11.11
CA ASN A 27 -12.18 -12.38 -9.65
C ASN A 27 -11.11 -11.45 -9.03
N GLY A 28 -10.55 -10.50 -9.77
CA GLY A 28 -9.46 -9.65 -9.28
C GLY A 28 -9.47 -8.23 -9.83
N PHE A 29 -8.44 -7.47 -9.44
CA PHE A 29 -8.22 -6.10 -9.90
C PHE A 29 -6.96 -6.01 -10.74
N LYS A 30 -7.00 -5.20 -11.80
CA LYS A 30 -5.83 -4.83 -12.61
C LYS A 30 -5.62 -3.33 -12.59
N CYS A 31 -4.36 -2.92 -12.69
CA CYS A 31 -4.00 -1.51 -12.81
C CYS A 31 -4.42 -0.98 -14.19
N LYS A 32 -5.13 0.14 -14.24
CA LYS A 32 -5.53 0.79 -15.51
C LYS A 32 -4.32 1.23 -16.34
N THR A 33 -3.20 1.58 -15.69
CA THR A 33 -2.01 2.14 -16.34
C THR A 33 -1.14 1.06 -16.98
N CYS A 34 -0.70 0.05 -16.20
CA CYS A 34 0.24 -0.97 -16.69
C CYS A 34 -0.40 -2.32 -16.98
N LYS A 35 -1.72 -2.48 -16.73
CA LYS A 35 -2.46 -3.76 -16.85
C LYS A 35 -1.91 -4.90 -15.97
N GLY A 36 -1.02 -4.58 -15.03
CA GLY A 36 -0.49 -5.52 -14.06
C GLY A 36 -1.54 -5.90 -13.01
N VAL A 37 -1.31 -7.04 -12.35
CA VAL A 37 -2.14 -7.53 -11.25
C VAL A 37 -1.98 -6.60 -10.04
N VAL A 38 -3.10 -6.22 -9.43
CA VAL A 38 -3.12 -5.46 -8.17
C VAL A 38 -2.95 -6.44 -7.01
N MET A 39 -2.05 -6.11 -6.09
CA MET A 39 -1.78 -6.87 -4.88
C MET A 39 -2.43 -6.21 -3.68
N GLY A 40 -2.67 -6.98 -2.61
CA GLY A 40 -3.08 -6.44 -1.31
C GLY A 40 -1.91 -6.47 -0.33
N ALA A 41 -1.59 -5.32 0.28
CA ALA A 41 -0.70 -5.27 1.43
C ALA A 41 -1.52 -5.20 2.71
N VAL A 42 -1.09 -5.91 3.75
CA VAL A 42 -1.72 -5.84 5.07
C VAL A 42 -1.02 -4.77 5.89
N VAL A 43 -1.79 -3.78 6.32
CA VAL A 43 -1.35 -2.69 7.19
C VAL A 43 -1.89 -2.97 8.60
N LEU A 44 -1.01 -2.91 9.59
CA LEU A 44 -1.34 -3.11 11.00
C LEU A 44 -1.45 -1.75 11.69
N HIS A 45 -2.64 -1.43 12.19
CA HIS A 45 -2.93 -0.22 12.95
C HIS A 45 -2.98 -0.57 14.44
N PRO A 46 -2.05 -0.07 15.27
CA PRO A 46 -2.11 -0.31 16.71
C PRO A 46 -3.37 0.32 17.30
N ILE A 47 -4.08 -0.43 18.15
CA ILE A 47 -5.29 0.06 18.83
C ILE A 47 -4.86 0.74 20.13
N HIS A 48 -5.14 2.04 20.25
CA HIS A 48 -4.88 2.83 21.45
C HIS A 48 -6.18 3.07 22.22
N LEU A 49 -6.12 2.96 23.54
CA LEU A 49 -7.23 3.39 24.40
C LEU A 49 -7.39 4.91 24.31
N ARG A 50 -8.60 5.36 23.98
CA ARG A 50 -8.91 6.80 23.97
C ARG A 50 -8.77 7.45 25.36
N SER A 51 -9.00 6.66 26.42
CA SER A 51 -8.86 7.09 27.81
C SER A 51 -7.41 7.23 28.28
N MET A 52 -6.46 6.54 27.62
CA MET A 52 -5.03 6.57 27.95
C MET A 52 -4.18 6.44 26.67
N PRO A 53 -3.85 7.57 26.01
CA PRO A 53 -3.06 7.58 24.78
C PRO A 53 -1.69 6.92 24.98
N GLY A 54 -1.29 6.04 24.06
CA GLY A 54 -0.03 5.29 24.13
C GLY A 54 -0.11 3.99 24.94
N VAL A 55 -1.24 3.72 25.58
CA VAL A 55 -1.54 2.41 26.17
C VAL A 55 -2.39 1.63 25.18
N GLY A 56 -1.81 0.55 24.64
CA GLY A 56 -2.52 -0.43 23.82
C GLY A 56 -2.36 -1.82 24.44
N PHE A 57 -3.38 -2.67 24.32
CA PHE A 57 -3.33 -4.06 24.80
C PHE A 57 -2.47 -4.99 23.93
N GLY A 58 -1.58 -4.44 23.11
CA GLY A 58 -0.86 -5.20 22.08
C GLY A 58 -1.76 -5.68 20.93
N GLN A 59 -2.96 -5.11 20.79
CA GLN A 59 -3.90 -5.43 19.72
C GLN A 59 -3.69 -4.50 18.52
N CYS A 60 -3.82 -5.06 17.31
CA CYS A 60 -3.74 -4.31 16.07
C CYS A 60 -4.97 -4.59 15.21
N GLN A 61 -5.56 -3.54 14.65
CA GLN A 61 -6.52 -3.66 13.56
C GLN A 61 -5.75 -3.92 12.26
N ARG A 62 -6.28 -4.82 11.43
CA ARG A 62 -5.70 -5.15 10.12
C ARG A 62 -6.52 -4.48 9.03
N GLU A 63 -5.86 -3.75 8.15
CA GLU A 63 -6.44 -3.19 6.93
C GLU A 63 -5.72 -3.78 5.71
N THR A 64 -6.47 -4.17 4.68
CA THR A 64 -5.89 -4.65 3.41
C THR A 64 -5.94 -3.51 2.39
N VAL A 65 -4.78 -2.94 2.07
CA VAL A 65 -4.65 -1.84 1.12
C VAL A 65 -4.23 -2.37 -0.26
N PRO A 66 -5.03 -2.15 -1.32
CA PRO A 66 -4.68 -2.55 -2.68
C PRO A 66 -3.60 -1.63 -3.27
N TYR A 67 -2.64 -2.21 -3.98
CA TYR A 67 -1.60 -1.47 -4.72
C TYR A 67 -1.09 -2.24 -5.94
N CYS A 68 -0.62 -1.52 -6.96
CA CYS A 68 0.09 -2.05 -8.10
C CYS A 68 1.61 -1.98 -7.89
N PRO A 69 2.36 -3.09 -7.83
CA PRO A 69 3.80 -3.07 -7.54
C PRO A 69 4.65 -2.34 -8.60
N ASN A 70 4.11 -2.20 -9.81
CA ASN A 70 4.78 -1.53 -10.93
C ASN A 70 4.59 -0.02 -10.93
N CYS A 71 3.40 0.47 -10.53
CA CYS A 71 3.02 1.88 -10.69
C CYS A 71 2.85 2.63 -9.37
N GLU A 72 2.75 1.92 -8.25
CA GLU A 72 2.48 2.47 -6.93
C GLU A 72 3.51 1.94 -5.92
N THR A 73 3.72 2.74 -4.88
CA THR A 73 4.59 2.37 -3.77
C THR A 73 3.88 1.33 -2.91
N LYS A 74 4.61 0.30 -2.46
CA LYS A 74 4.07 -0.71 -1.57
C LYS A 74 3.68 -0.04 -0.24
N PRO A 75 2.44 -0.24 0.27
CA PRO A 75 2.06 0.24 1.59
C PRO A 75 2.98 -0.31 2.68
N ASP A 76 3.30 0.53 3.65
CA ASP A 76 4.02 0.11 4.85
C ASP A 76 3.19 -0.91 5.65
N SER A 77 3.89 -1.84 6.32
CA SER A 77 3.21 -2.83 7.17
C SER A 77 2.67 -2.23 8.46
N CYS A 78 3.08 -1.00 8.80
CA CYS A 78 2.73 -0.30 10.03
C CYS A 78 1.92 0.95 9.68
N GLY A 79 0.66 0.98 10.10
CA GLY A 79 -0.24 2.11 9.91
C GLY A 79 -0.32 3.03 11.12
N ALA A 80 -1.04 4.13 10.97
CA ALA A 80 -1.36 5.04 12.08
C ALA A 80 -2.22 4.35 13.14
N PRO A 81 -2.11 4.73 14.43
CA PRO A 81 -2.94 4.16 15.47
C PRO A 81 -4.43 4.47 15.26
N VAL A 82 -5.27 3.49 15.57
CA VAL A 82 -6.72 3.64 15.65
C VAL A 82 -7.13 3.70 17.12
N TYR A 83 -8.23 4.37 17.42
CA TYR A 83 -8.69 4.59 18.79
C TYR A 83 -9.98 3.82 19.05
N GLU A 84 -10.01 3.13 20.19
CA GLU A 84 -11.20 2.50 20.76
C GLU A 84 -11.60 3.17 22.08
#